data_AF-A0AAF3FPE8-F1
#
_entry.id   AF-A0AAF3FPE8-F1
#
_cell.length_a   1.000
_cell.length_b   1.000
_cell.length_c   1.000
_cell.angle_alpha   90.00
_cell.angle_beta   90.00
_cell.angle_gamma   90.00
#
_symmetry.space_group_name_H-M   'P 1'
#
loop_
_entity.id
_entity.type
_entity.pdbx_description
1 polymer ?
#
loop_
_entity_poly.entity_id
_entity_poly.type
_entity_poly.pdbx_seq_one_letter_code
_entity_poly.pdbx_strand_id
1 'polypeptide(L)'
;MNGLLLYLIVFQTSKSFRSYSIILASVTLSEFFLGLTAALAMTRLIPIENGIVLQFHGLCRKFTPQFCNDVHTITLHCISYGYSLMPLSFWYRHYVLSNKAPSPKLITFLCFLIYLPAFITMVSDWSSCL
;
A
#
# COMPACT_ATOMS: atom_id res chain seq x y z
N MET A 1 -0.24 14.66 -4.05
CA MET A 1 0.96 14.35 -4.87
C MET A 1 0.80 13.04 -5.64
N ASN A 2 0.42 11.94 -4.99
CA ASN A 2 0.37 10.60 -5.65
C ASN A 2 -0.78 10.40 -6.66
N GLY A 3 -1.90 11.13 -6.53
CA GLY A 3 -3.01 11.06 -7.50
C GLY A 3 -2.67 11.62 -8.89
N LEU A 4 -1.82 12.66 -8.96
CA LEU A 4 -1.36 13.20 -10.23
C LEU A 4 -0.42 12.21 -10.94
N LEU A 5 0.46 11.54 -10.18
CA LEU A 5 1.33 10.49 -10.70
C LEU A 5 0.53 9.27 -11.18
N LEU A 6 -0.50 8.84 -10.44
CA LEU A 6 -1.40 7.77 -10.87
C LEU A 6 -2.07 8.14 -12.21
N TYR A 7 -2.59 9.36 -12.32
CA TYR A 7 -3.20 9.86 -13.55
C TYR A 7 -2.21 9.85 -14.73
N LEU A 8 -0.99 10.37 -14.53
CA LEU A 8 0.05 10.39 -15.56
C LEU A 8 0.51 8.97 -15.95
N ILE A 9 0.59 8.04 -14.99
CA ILE A 9 0.96 6.65 -15.29
C ILE A 9 -0.13 5.95 -16.09
N VAL A 10 -1.41 6.14 -15.74
CA VAL A 10 -2.53 5.50 -16.44
C VAL A 10 -2.75 6.09 -17.83
N PHE A 11 -2.65 7.41 -17.98
CA PHE A 11 -2.99 8.10 -19.23
C PHE A 11 -1.80 8.38 -20.16
N GLN A 12 -0.57 8.47 -19.66
CA GLN A 12 0.60 8.88 -20.45
C GLN A 12 1.67 7.79 -20.61
N THR A 13 1.55 6.62 -19.96
CA THR A 13 2.58 5.56 -20.11
C THR A 13 2.57 4.93 -21.51
N SER A 14 3.69 5.11 -22.22
CA SER A 14 3.99 4.43 -23.49
C SER A 14 4.21 2.92 -23.31
N LYS A 15 3.80 2.13 -24.32
CA LYS A 15 3.83 0.65 -24.37
C LYS A 15 5.21 0.01 -24.09
N SER A 16 6.30 0.78 -24.21
CA SER A 16 7.69 0.31 -24.00
C SER A 16 8.02 -0.04 -22.53
N PHE A 17 7.32 0.55 -21.55
CA PHE A 17 7.62 0.36 -20.11
C PHE A 17 6.57 -0.45 -19.36
N ARG A 18 5.82 -1.31 -20.05
CA ARG A 18 4.62 -1.97 -19.49
C ARG A 18 4.87 -2.76 -18.21
N SER A 19 5.99 -3.48 -18.10
CA SER A 19 6.34 -4.25 -16.89
C SER A 19 6.67 -3.35 -15.70
N TYR A 20 7.49 -2.31 -15.92
CA TYR A 20 7.87 -1.37 -14.86
C TYR A 20 6.69 -0.49 -14.42
N SER A 21 5.83 -0.11 -15.37
CA SER A 21 4.62 0.67 -15.12
C SER A 21 3.66 -0.04 -14.15
N ILE A 22 3.56 -1.37 -14.20
CA ILE A 22 2.73 -2.15 -13.26
C ILE A 22 3.23 -1.97 -11.81
N ILE A 23 4.54 -2.04 -11.60
CA ILE A 23 5.14 -1.84 -10.27
C ILE A 23 4.86 -0.41 -9.81
N LEU A 24 5.12 0.57 -10.68
CA LEU A 24 4.95 1.99 -10.35
C LEU A 24 3.49 2.36 -10.08
N ALA A 25 2.55 1.80 -10.86
CA ALA A 25 1.12 1.95 -10.64
C ALA A 25 0.70 1.35 -9.30
N SER A 26 1.23 0.17 -8.94
CA SER A 26 0.93 -0.48 -7.66
C SER A 26 1.44 0.34 -6.47
N VAL A 27 2.67 0.88 -6.56
CA VAL A 27 3.25 1.77 -5.54
C VAL A 27 2.44 3.05 -5.41
N THR A 28 2.20 3.76 -6.51
CA THR A 28 1.46 5.04 -6.47
C THR A 28 0.02 4.88 -6.00
N LEU A 29 -0.65 3.78 -6.34
CA LEU A 29 -1.96 3.45 -5.82
C LEU A 29 -1.92 3.22 -4.31
N SER A 30 -0.98 2.40 -3.84
CA SER A 30 -0.80 2.13 -2.40
C SER A 30 -0.51 3.42 -1.63
N GLU A 31 0.37 4.28 -2.14
CA GLU A 31 0.69 5.56 -1.49
C GLU A 31 -0.45 6.59 -1.56
N PHE A 32 -1.29 6.54 -2.59
CA PHE A 32 -2.49 7.37 -2.64
C PHE A 32 -3.49 6.96 -1.55
N PHE A 33 -3.77 5.66 -1.43
CA PHE A 33 -4.64 5.16 -0.37
C PHE A 33 -4.05 5.40 1.01
N LEU A 34 -2.75 5.16 1.21
CA LEU A 34 -2.04 5.48 2.44
C LEU A 34 -2.26 6.94 2.86
N GLY A 35 -2.05 7.88 1.95
CA GLY A 35 -2.25 9.30 2.25
C GLY A 35 -3.70 9.63 2.61
N LEU A 36 -4.66 9.05 1.88
CA LEU A 36 -6.09 9.25 2.13
C LEU A 36 -6.51 8.69 3.50
N THR A 37 -6.15 7.45 3.80
CA THR A 37 -6.54 6.79 5.06
C THR A 37 -5.80 7.36 6.26
N ALA A 38 -4.52 7.73 6.10
CA ALA A 38 -3.76 8.42 7.14
C ALA A 38 -4.38 9.79 7.46
N ALA A 39 -4.84 10.55 6.47
CA ALA A 39 -5.53 11.82 6.68
C ALA A 39 -6.92 11.64 7.33
N LEU A 40 -7.64 10.57 6.97
CA LEU A 40 -8.93 10.24 7.56
C LEU A 40 -8.81 9.81 9.04
N ALA A 41 -7.78 9.04 9.38
CA ALA A 41 -7.60 8.51 10.72
C ALA A 41 -6.84 9.47 11.66
N MET A 42 -5.80 10.13 11.17
CA MET A 42 -4.79 10.87 11.95
C MET A 42 -4.48 10.14 13.28
N THR A 43 -4.01 8.91 13.16
CA THR A 43 -3.82 8.02 14.31
C THR A 43 -2.54 8.36 15.05
N ARG A 44 -2.63 8.43 16.38
CA ARG A 44 -1.51 8.51 17.30
C ARG A 44 -1.41 7.22 18.10
N LEU A 45 -0.21 6.66 18.17
CA LEU A 45 0.12 5.49 18.97
C LEU A 45 0.65 5.98 20.33
N ILE A 46 0.00 5.56 21.42
CA ILE A 46 0.45 5.84 22.79
C ILE A 46 0.83 4.51 23.43
N PRO A 47 2.12 4.25 23.67
CA PRO A 47 2.54 3.04 24.38
C PRO A 47 2.14 3.15 25.86
N ILE A 48 1.60 2.07 26.40
CA ILE A 48 1.31 1.88 27.81
C ILE A 48 2.04 0.63 28.30
N GLU A 49 2.17 0.44 29.62
CA GLU A 49 2.98 -0.66 30.19
C GLU A 49 2.61 -2.05 29.65
N ASN A 50 1.35 -2.29 29.30
CA ASN A 50 0.84 -3.57 28.78
C ASN A 50 0.22 -3.49 27.38
N GLY A 51 0.62 -2.54 26.53
CA GLY A 51 0.10 -2.48 25.17
C GLY A 51 0.20 -1.14 24.48
N ILE A 52 -0.66 -0.93 23.49
CA ILE A 52 -0.69 0.27 22.67
C ILE A 52 -2.13 0.78 22.61
N VAL A 53 -2.32 2.06 22.90
CA VAL A 53 -3.60 2.74 22.73
C VAL A 53 -3.57 3.54 21.43
N LEU A 54 -4.58 3.31 20.59
CA LEU A 54 -4.79 4.06 19.35
C LEU A 54 -5.69 5.25 19.62
N GLN A 55 -5.17 6.46 19.41
CA GLN A 55 -5.94 7.70 19.51
C GLN A 55 -6.17 8.28 18.11
N PHE A 56 -7.42 8.45 17.70
CA PHE A 56 -7.80 8.97 16.40
C PHE A 56 -8.20 10.44 16.47
N HIS A 57 -7.54 11.30 15.68
CA HIS A 57 -7.83 12.73 15.60
C HIS A 57 -8.51 13.15 14.29
N GLY A 58 -8.60 12.24 13.32
CA GLY A 58 -9.07 12.56 11.97
C GLY A 58 -10.60 12.58 11.84
N LEU A 59 -11.06 12.73 10.60
CA LEU A 59 -12.48 12.76 10.25
C LEU A 59 -13.21 11.44 10.54
N CYS A 60 -12.49 10.32 10.67
CA CYS A 60 -13.09 9.03 11.00
C CYS A 60 -13.88 9.07 12.32
N ARG A 61 -13.48 9.93 13.28
CA ARG A 61 -14.11 10.04 14.60
C ARG A 61 -15.57 10.49 14.53
N LYS A 62 -15.97 11.14 13.42
CA LYS A 62 -17.34 11.62 13.21
C LYS A 62 -18.33 10.52 12.82
N PHE A 63 -17.84 9.34 12.43
CA PHE A 63 -18.67 8.23 11.97
C PHE A 63 -18.88 7.20 13.09
N THR A 64 -17.95 6.25 13.25
CA THR A 64 -17.99 5.24 14.31
C THR A 64 -16.56 4.87 14.74
N PRO A 65 -16.36 4.36 15.98
CA PRO A 65 -15.07 3.84 16.42
C PRO A 65 -14.56 2.70 15.53
N GLN A 66 -15.44 1.80 15.10
CA GLN A 66 -15.12 0.70 14.19
C GLN A 66 -14.59 1.24 12.85
N PHE A 67 -15.24 2.26 12.29
CA PHE A 67 -14.77 2.88 11.04
C PHE A 67 -13.35 3.46 11.18
N CYS A 68 -13.02 4.10 12.30
CA CYS A 68 -11.64 4.55 12.54
C CYS A 68 -10.64 3.38 12.55
N ASN A 69 -11.02 2.26 13.16
CA ASN A 69 -10.18 1.07 13.21
C ASN A 69 -10.00 0.43 11.82
N ASP A 70 -11.06 0.37 11.01
CA ASP A 70 -11.00 -0.14 9.64
C ASP A 70 -10.07 0.72 8.78
N VAL A 71 -10.21 2.05 8.86
CA VAL A 71 -9.34 3.00 8.15
C VAL A 71 -7.88 2.86 8.62
N HIS A 72 -7.66 2.64 9.91
CA HIS A 72 -6.31 2.41 10.44
C HIS A 72 -5.70 1.10 9.93
N THR A 73 -6.48 0.03 9.90
CA THR A 73 -6.04 -1.28 9.41
C THR A 73 -5.70 -1.22 7.92
N ILE A 74 -6.49 -0.49 7.11
CA ILE A 74 -6.16 -0.22 5.70
C ILE A 74 -4.87 0.58 5.59
N THR A 75 -4.63 1.55 6.49
CA THR A 75 -3.39 2.32 6.53
C THR A 75 -2.18 1.40 6.76
N LEU A 76 -2.26 0.49 7.73
CA LEU A 76 -1.21 -0.50 8.01
C LEU A 76 -0.98 -1.45 6.83
N HIS A 77 -2.07 -1.89 6.17
CA HIS A 77 -1.99 -2.69 4.96
C HIS A 77 -1.22 -1.98 3.84
N CYS A 78 -1.56 -0.72 3.55
CA CYS A 78 -0.89 0.07 2.52
C CYS A 78 0.60 0.33 2.85
N ILE A 79 0.93 0.52 4.12
CA ILE A 79 2.33 0.63 4.58
C ILE A 79 3.08 -0.68 4.33
N SER A 80 2.54 -1.80 4.81
CA SER A 80 3.16 -3.13 4.69
C SER A 80 3.37 -3.53 3.22
N TYR A 81 2.34 -3.35 2.39
CA TYR A 81 2.42 -3.61 0.96
C TYR A 81 3.41 -2.69 0.25
N GLY A 82 3.40 -1.39 0.57
CA GLY A 82 4.34 -0.40 0.01
C GLY A 82 5.80 -0.72 0.34
N TYR A 83 6.11 -1.04 1.60
CA TYR A 83 7.45 -1.47 2.01
C TYR A 83 7.90 -2.74 1.29
N SER A 84 6.97 -3.67 1.06
CA SER A 84 7.29 -4.94 0.38
C SER A 84 7.45 -4.78 -1.14
N LEU A 85 6.83 -3.77 -1.76
CA LEU A 85 7.04 -3.42 -3.17
C LEU A 85 8.39 -2.72 -3.43
N MET A 86 8.94 -2.04 -2.43
CA MET A 86 10.23 -1.33 -2.54
C MET A 86 11.39 -2.24 -2.99
N PRO A 87 11.65 -3.42 -2.37
CA PRO A 87 12.68 -4.35 -2.84
C PRO A 87 12.39 -4.91 -4.24
N LEU A 88 11.12 -5.15 -4.60
CA LEU A 88 10.74 -5.60 -5.95
C LEU A 88 11.11 -4.55 -7.00
N SER A 89 10.88 -3.26 -6.71
CA SER A 89 11.29 -2.15 -7.58
C SER A 89 12.81 -2.08 -7.75
N PHE A 90 13.58 -2.22 -6.66
CA PHE A 90 15.05 -2.26 -6.73
C PHE A 90 15.56 -3.46 -7.53
N TRP A 91 15.03 -4.65 -7.27
CA TRP A 91 15.36 -5.87 -8.00
C TRP A 91 15.08 -5.72 -9.50
N TYR A 92 13.89 -5.21 -9.88
CA TYR A 92 13.53 -5.02 -11.28
C TYR A 92 14.53 -4.08 -11.98
N ARG A 93 14.84 -2.94 -11.36
CA ARG A 93 15.78 -1.95 -11.94
C ARG A 93 17.17 -2.55 -12.13
N HIS A 94 17.65 -3.33 -11.16
CA HIS A 94 18.93 -4.00 -11.27
C HIS A 94 18.91 -5.09 -12.35
N TYR A 95 17.86 -5.89 -12.41
CA TYR A 95 17.73 -7.02 -13.34
C TYR A 95 17.76 -6.57 -14.82
N VAL A 96 17.07 -5.47 -15.16
CA VAL A 96 17.01 -4.95 -16.53
C VAL A 96 18.36 -4.40 -17.04
N LEU A 97 19.29 -4.06 -16.15
CA LEU A 97 20.63 -3.61 -16.55
C LEU A 97 21.49 -4.74 -17.12
N SER A 98 21.25 -5.99 -16.71
CA SER A 98 22.04 -7.15 -17.13
C SER A 98 21.25 -8.14 -17.98
N ASN A 99 19.91 -8.06 -17.99
CA ASN A 99 19.03 -9.04 -18.65
C ASN A 99 17.92 -8.35 -19.45
N LYS A 100 17.31 -9.09 -20.39
CA LYS A 100 16.09 -8.64 -21.07
C LYS A 100 14.97 -8.42 -20.05
N ALA A 101 14.14 -7.39 -20.28
CA ALA A 101 13.07 -7.03 -19.37
C ALA A 101 12.13 -8.21 -19.06
N PRO A 102 11.80 -8.45 -17.78
CA PRO A 102 10.94 -9.55 -17.38
C PRO A 102 9.52 -9.33 -17.93
N SER A 103 8.83 -10.44 -18.19
CA SER A 103 7.49 -10.40 -18.76
C SER A 103 6.51 -9.66 -17.83
N PRO A 104 5.54 -8.90 -18.36
CA PRO A 104 4.53 -8.23 -17.55
C PRO A 104 3.75 -9.20 -16.65
N LYS A 105 3.49 -10.43 -17.14
CA LYS A 105 2.78 -11.47 -16.38
C LYS A 105 3.54 -11.90 -15.13
N LEU A 106 4.86 -12.07 -15.24
CA LEU A 106 5.71 -12.40 -14.09
C LEU A 106 5.68 -11.27 -13.05
N ILE A 107 5.77 -10.01 -13.49
CA ILE A 107 5.70 -8.87 -12.58
C ILE A 107 4.35 -8.76 -11.89
N THR A 108 3.24 -8.94 -12.63
CA THR A 108 1.90 -9.00 -12.03
C THR A 108 1.80 -10.12 -11.00
N PHE A 109 2.32 -11.31 -11.30
CA PHE A 109 2.35 -12.43 -10.37
C PHE A 109 3.15 -12.12 -9.10
N LEU A 110 4.33 -11.50 -9.22
CA LEU A 110 5.16 -11.10 -8.07
C LEU A 110 4.48 -10.03 -7.22
N CYS A 111 3.87 -9.02 -7.82
CA CYS A 111 3.09 -8.02 -7.08
C CYS A 111 1.94 -8.68 -6.30
N PHE A 112 1.24 -9.64 -6.91
CA PHE A 112 0.16 -10.38 -6.26
C PHE A 112 0.69 -11.23 -5.09
N LEU A 113 1.81 -11.92 -5.26
CA LEU A 113 2.43 -12.72 -4.21
C LEU A 113 2.84 -11.87 -3.00
N ILE A 114 3.36 -10.67 -3.26
CA ILE A 114 3.73 -9.69 -2.22
C ILE A 114 2.50 -9.08 -1.53
N TYR A 115 1.39 -8.94 -2.26
CA TYR A 115 0.13 -8.43 -1.72
C TYR A 115 -0.51 -9.38 -0.70
N LEU A 116 -0.44 -10.70 -0.95
CA LEU A 116 -1.07 -11.72 -0.11
C LEU A 116 -0.74 -11.62 1.40
N PRO A 117 0.52 -11.57 1.85
CA PRO A 117 0.83 -11.50 3.28
C PRO A 117 0.23 -10.25 3.93
N ALA A 118 0.33 -9.08 3.27
CA ALA A 118 -0.26 -7.84 3.77
C ALA A 118 -1.81 -7.91 3.83
N PHE A 119 -2.43 -8.64 2.91
CA PHE A 119 -3.88 -8.84 2.92
C PHE A 119 -4.32 -9.80 4.04
N ILE A 120 -3.57 -10.88 4.26
CA ILE A 120 -3.83 -11.85 5.34
C ILE A 120 -3.78 -11.16 6.70
N THR A 121 -2.76 -10.31 6.96
CA THR A 121 -2.65 -9.56 8.21
C THR A 121 -3.82 -8.60 8.40
N MET A 122 -4.26 -7.93 7.34
CA MET A 122 -5.42 -7.03 7.39
C MET A 122 -6.71 -7.78 7.78
N VAL A 123 -6.93 -8.96 7.20
CA VAL A 123 -8.10 -9.79 7.51
C VAL A 123 -8.04 -10.37 8.92
N SER A 124 -6.86 -10.79 9.39
CA SER A 124 -6.71 -11.28 10.77
C SER A 124 -6.98 -10.18 11.81
N ASP A 125 -6.49 -8.97 11.56
CA ASP A 125 -6.69 -7.82 12.44
C ASP A 125 -8.17 -7.42 12.50
N TRP A 126 -8.86 -7.46 11.35
CA TRP A 126 -10.31 -7.25 11.30
C TRP A 126 -11.06 -8.31 12.12
N SER A 127 -10.76 -9.59 11.91
CA SER A 127 -11.45 -10.69 12.59
C SER A 127 -11.29 -10.66 14.12
N SER A 128 -10.23 -10.03 14.63
CA SER A 128 -9.98 -9.89 16.07
C SER A 128 -10.83 -8.80 16.74
N CYS A 129 -11.56 -7.99 15.96
CA CYS A 129 -12.43 -6.91 16.44
C CYS A 129 -13.94 -7.22 16.33
N LEU A 130 -14.30 -8.39 15.81
CA LEU A 130 -15.67 -8.95 15.80
C LEU A 130 -15.91 -9.81 17.03
#